data_AF-A0A947S9S7-F1
#
_entry.id   AF-A0A947S9S7-F1
#
_cell.length_a   1.000
_cell.length_b   1.000
_cell.length_c   1.000
_cell.angle_alpha   90.00
_cell.angle_beta   90.00
_cell.angle_gamma   90.00
#
_symmetry.space_group_name_H-M   'P 1'
#
loop_
_entity.id
_entity.type
_entity.pdbx_description
1 polymer ?
#
loop_
_entity_poly.entity_id
_entity_poly.type
_entity_poly.pdbx_seq_one_letter_code
_entity_poly.pdbx_strand_id
1 'polypeptide(L)'
;MSNLKEIEKLREQKGKEQEALDLISKAMNETKTENDMESLAKLNWEASLVHQHLVMNEKSTDLPNEEIIQKETAEMEKAALEAHKIIQENNLERLEATSHRFLGRVCTYKGDHIKAQEEYEKSIELIEKMENKEQLLELNGFLATTLLVNGKINEGVNLALKTFEEFQTSDIGKQLKGKDYYVWAVWRSGIISRMVFAMKEAGVDIEKEKWEVLLDTCESFLNDPEKEIWGNFQFRLDEIKKAREILNS
;
A
#
# COMPACT_ATOMS: atom_id res chain seq x y z
N MET A 1 -20.51 -10.75 -0.88
CA MET A 1 -20.14 -9.47 -1.54
C MET A 1 -20.61 -8.20 -0.81
N SER A 2 -21.79 -8.16 -0.15
CA SER A 2 -22.30 -6.94 0.52
C SER A 2 -21.34 -6.36 1.57
N ASN A 3 -20.60 -7.20 2.30
CA ASN A 3 -19.78 -6.75 3.42
C ASN A 3 -18.42 -6.15 2.99
N LEU A 4 -17.89 -6.49 1.80
CA LEU A 4 -16.53 -6.05 1.39
C LEU A 4 -16.43 -4.52 1.24
N LYS A 5 -17.42 -3.89 0.60
CA LYS A 5 -17.43 -2.42 0.43
C LYS A 5 -17.52 -1.69 1.77
N GLU A 6 -18.24 -2.25 2.72
CA GLU A 6 -18.35 -1.69 4.07
C GLU A 6 -17.04 -1.85 4.83
N ILE A 7 -16.39 -3.01 4.73
CA ILE A 7 -15.05 -3.25 5.28
C ILE A 7 -14.04 -2.25 4.72
N GLU A 8 -13.99 -2.10 3.38
CA GLU A 8 -13.10 -1.13 2.71
C GLU A 8 -13.33 0.28 3.24
N LYS A 9 -14.59 0.71 3.37
CA LYS A 9 -14.94 2.03 3.89
C LYS A 9 -14.55 2.22 5.35
N LEU A 10 -14.72 1.20 6.20
CA LEU A 10 -14.34 1.25 7.61
C LEU A 10 -12.82 1.30 7.76
N ARG A 11 -12.09 0.50 6.99
CA ARG A 11 -10.62 0.45 6.99
C ARG A 11 -9.98 1.82 6.70
N GLU A 12 -10.58 2.61 5.81
CA GLU A 12 -10.09 3.96 5.48
C GLU A 12 -10.45 5.03 6.54
N GLN A 13 -11.19 4.68 7.60
CA GLN A 13 -11.54 5.59 8.69
C GLN A 13 -10.66 5.33 9.92
N LYS A 14 -9.83 6.32 10.27
CA LYS A 14 -9.00 6.28 11.47
C LYS A 14 -9.87 6.07 12.73
N GLY A 15 -9.51 5.09 13.55
CA GLY A 15 -10.26 4.70 14.75
C GLY A 15 -11.37 3.67 14.51
N LYS A 16 -11.55 3.19 13.27
CA LYS A 16 -12.52 2.14 12.90
C LYS A 16 -11.87 0.79 12.61
N GLU A 17 -10.58 0.65 12.89
CA GLU A 17 -9.80 -0.55 12.58
C GLU A 17 -10.36 -1.80 13.27
N GLN A 18 -10.72 -1.71 14.56
CA GLN A 18 -11.31 -2.85 15.28
C GLN A 18 -12.69 -3.23 14.72
N GLU A 19 -13.53 -2.24 14.38
CA GLU A 19 -14.84 -2.47 13.77
C GLU A 19 -14.70 -3.18 12.42
N ALA A 20 -13.71 -2.78 11.61
CA ALA A 20 -13.38 -3.47 10.36
C ALA A 20 -12.93 -4.92 10.61
N LEU A 21 -12.05 -5.17 11.58
CA LEU A 21 -11.58 -6.53 11.93
C LEU A 21 -12.71 -7.44 12.41
N ASP A 22 -13.65 -6.90 13.20
CA ASP A 22 -14.81 -7.65 13.68
C ASP A 22 -15.72 -8.05 12.51
N LEU A 23 -15.97 -7.10 11.58
CA LEU A 23 -16.76 -7.36 10.38
C LEU A 23 -16.08 -8.36 9.42
N ILE A 24 -14.76 -8.24 9.25
CA ILE A 24 -13.95 -9.19 8.47
C ILE A 24 -14.07 -10.60 9.09
N SER A 25 -13.89 -10.72 10.41
CA SER A 25 -13.95 -12.01 11.11
C SER A 25 -15.32 -12.67 10.94
N LYS A 26 -16.40 -11.90 11.03
CA LYS A 26 -17.76 -12.39 10.75
C LYS A 26 -17.91 -12.86 9.31
N ALA A 27 -17.49 -12.03 8.34
CA ALA A 27 -17.59 -12.35 6.92
C ALA A 27 -16.77 -13.60 6.55
N MET A 28 -15.58 -13.79 7.14
CA MET A 28 -14.75 -14.97 6.92
C MET A 28 -15.46 -16.26 7.36
N ASN A 29 -16.19 -16.24 8.47
CA ASN A 29 -16.94 -17.42 8.95
C ASN A 29 -18.10 -17.76 8.01
N GLU A 30 -18.81 -16.76 7.50
CA GLU A 30 -19.86 -16.93 6.50
C GLU A 30 -19.30 -17.51 5.20
N THR A 31 -18.23 -16.90 4.67
CA THR A 31 -17.55 -17.32 3.43
C THR A 31 -16.97 -18.73 3.51
N LYS A 32 -16.43 -19.14 4.67
CA LYS A 32 -15.98 -20.53 4.90
C LYS A 32 -17.12 -21.53 4.79
N THR A 33 -18.31 -21.16 5.27
CA THR A 33 -19.51 -22.02 5.20
C THR A 33 -20.00 -22.15 3.75
N GLU A 34 -19.86 -21.09 2.97
CA GLU A 34 -20.24 -21.03 1.55
C GLU A 34 -19.19 -21.64 0.61
N ASN A 35 -18.00 -21.98 1.12
CA ASN A 35 -16.86 -22.50 0.36
C ASN A 35 -16.37 -21.54 -0.75
N ASP A 36 -16.52 -20.22 -0.57
CA ASP A 36 -16.03 -19.20 -1.51
C ASP A 36 -14.59 -18.79 -1.16
N MET A 37 -13.62 -19.57 -1.66
CA MET A 37 -12.20 -19.40 -1.34
C MET A 37 -11.60 -18.10 -1.90
N GLU A 38 -12.14 -17.56 -3.00
CA GLU A 38 -11.68 -16.27 -3.52
C GLU A 38 -12.08 -15.13 -2.57
N SER A 39 -13.33 -15.08 -2.12
CA SER A 39 -13.75 -14.09 -1.15
C SER A 39 -12.98 -14.24 0.17
N LEU A 40 -12.65 -15.46 0.58
CA LEU A 40 -11.89 -15.71 1.80
C LEU A 40 -10.45 -15.18 1.69
N ALA A 41 -9.79 -15.36 0.55
CA ALA A 41 -8.48 -14.77 0.28
C ALA A 41 -8.53 -13.24 0.33
N LYS A 42 -9.55 -12.63 -0.29
CA LYS A 42 -9.76 -11.17 -0.27
C LYS A 42 -10.01 -10.62 1.14
N LEU A 43 -10.79 -11.32 1.96
CA LEU A 43 -11.01 -10.92 3.36
C LEU A 43 -9.71 -10.98 4.18
N ASN A 44 -8.82 -11.93 3.91
CA ASN A 44 -7.52 -11.98 4.55
C ASN A 44 -6.61 -10.81 4.12
N TRP A 45 -6.67 -10.41 2.86
CA TRP A 45 -6.01 -9.18 2.40
C TRP A 45 -6.56 -7.93 3.09
N GLU A 46 -7.87 -7.84 3.27
CA GLU A 46 -8.50 -6.75 4.03
C GLU A 46 -8.01 -6.70 5.48
N ALA A 47 -7.92 -7.84 6.17
CA ALA A 47 -7.32 -7.91 7.51
C ALA A 47 -5.86 -7.42 7.50
N SER A 48 -5.07 -7.87 6.51
CA SER A 48 -3.69 -7.43 6.36
C SER A 48 -3.57 -5.91 6.20
N LEU A 49 -4.45 -5.27 5.41
CA LEU A 49 -4.46 -3.81 5.25
C LEU A 49 -4.89 -3.08 6.54
N VAL A 50 -5.85 -3.62 7.30
CA VAL A 50 -6.24 -3.02 8.59
C VAL A 50 -5.08 -3.05 9.57
N HIS A 51 -4.38 -4.18 9.69
CA HIS A 51 -3.17 -4.26 10.52
C HIS A 51 -2.06 -3.33 10.02
N GLN A 52 -1.91 -3.18 8.70
CA GLN A 52 -1.01 -2.18 8.12
C GLN A 52 -1.36 -0.75 8.59
N HIS A 53 -2.64 -0.37 8.61
CA HIS A 53 -3.09 0.93 9.11
C HIS A 53 -2.81 1.12 10.60
N LEU A 54 -2.98 0.07 11.42
CA LEU A 54 -2.60 0.09 12.84
C LEU A 54 -1.10 0.35 13.02
N VAL A 55 -0.23 -0.31 12.25
CA VAL A 55 1.21 -0.05 12.28
C VAL A 55 1.53 1.39 11.85
N MET A 56 0.87 1.89 10.79
CA MET A 56 1.08 3.26 10.31
C MET A 56 0.67 4.31 11.34
N ASN A 57 -0.47 4.11 12.00
CA ASN A 57 -0.96 4.95 13.08
C ASN A 57 0.01 4.96 14.26
N GLU A 58 0.49 3.79 14.70
CA GLU A 58 1.41 3.69 15.83
C GLU A 58 2.74 4.38 15.54
N LYS A 59 3.30 4.15 14.34
CA LYS A 59 4.49 4.87 13.83
C LYS A 59 4.26 6.37 13.68
N SER A 60 3.02 6.86 13.79
CA SER A 60 2.66 8.28 13.70
C SER A 60 2.57 9.05 14.99
N THR A 61 2.70 8.34 16.10
CA THR A 61 2.75 8.98 17.39
C THR A 61 4.14 9.57 17.64
N ASP A 62 4.24 10.51 18.58
CA ASP A 62 5.52 11.11 18.98
C ASP A 62 6.45 10.08 19.66
N LEU A 63 5.86 9.04 20.27
CA LEU A 63 6.55 7.96 20.97
C LEU A 63 5.97 6.60 20.52
N PRO A 64 6.39 6.09 19.35
CA PRO A 64 5.88 4.83 18.83
C PRO A 64 6.13 3.66 19.79
N ASN A 65 5.10 2.85 19.99
CA ASN A 65 5.18 1.62 20.76
C ASN A 65 5.62 0.45 19.85
N GLU A 66 6.89 0.06 19.99
CA GLU A 66 7.48 -1.05 19.24
C GLU A 66 6.76 -2.40 19.46
N GLU A 67 6.18 -2.66 20.63
CA GLU A 67 5.44 -3.89 20.88
C GLU A 67 4.16 -3.95 20.04
N ILE A 68 3.45 -2.83 19.92
CA ILE A 68 2.28 -2.72 19.05
C ILE A 68 2.71 -2.88 17.59
N ILE A 69 3.76 -2.18 17.16
CA ILE A 69 4.28 -2.29 15.79
C ILE A 69 4.61 -3.75 15.45
N GLN A 70 5.33 -4.45 16.32
CA GLN A 70 5.70 -5.85 16.10
C GLN A 70 4.48 -6.77 16.07
N LYS A 71 3.56 -6.62 17.02
CA LYS A 71 2.32 -7.40 17.08
C LYS A 71 1.49 -7.23 15.82
N GLU A 72 1.22 -5.98 15.43
CA GLU A 72 0.36 -5.70 14.27
C GLU A 72 1.05 -6.07 12.95
N THR A 73 2.39 -5.97 12.87
CA THR A 73 3.15 -6.49 11.73
C THR A 73 3.05 -8.02 11.63
N ALA A 74 3.03 -8.74 12.76
CA ALA A 74 2.87 -10.20 12.78
C ALA A 74 1.46 -10.63 12.34
N GLU A 75 0.40 -9.92 12.75
CA GLU A 75 -0.96 -10.21 12.28
C GLU A 75 -1.14 -9.83 10.80
N MET A 76 -0.52 -8.74 10.34
CA MET A 76 -0.45 -8.39 8.92
C MET A 76 0.18 -9.52 8.08
N GLU A 77 1.30 -10.09 8.54
CA GLU A 77 1.99 -11.22 7.91
C GLU A 77 1.11 -12.47 7.88
N LYS A 78 0.55 -12.85 9.01
CA LYS A 78 -0.32 -14.03 9.14
C LYS A 78 -1.50 -13.97 8.17
N ALA A 79 -2.16 -12.82 8.08
CA ALA A 79 -3.29 -12.64 7.15
C ALA A 79 -2.83 -12.72 5.68
N ALA A 80 -1.71 -12.10 5.32
CA ALA A 80 -1.17 -12.18 3.96
C ALA A 80 -0.76 -13.62 3.56
N LEU A 81 -0.13 -14.36 4.48
CA LEU A 81 0.27 -15.75 4.27
C LEU A 81 -0.94 -16.68 4.16
N GLU A 82 -1.99 -16.47 4.95
CA GLU A 82 -3.22 -17.26 4.85
C GLU A 82 -3.91 -17.02 3.50
N ALA A 83 -3.98 -15.76 3.03
CA ALA A 83 -4.49 -15.47 1.69
C ALA A 83 -3.67 -16.18 0.60
N HIS A 84 -2.33 -16.12 0.69
CA HIS A 84 -1.44 -16.79 -0.25
C HIS A 84 -1.66 -18.31 -0.27
N LYS A 85 -1.75 -18.92 0.91
CA LYS A 85 -2.03 -20.35 1.06
C LYS A 85 -3.35 -20.74 0.40
N ILE A 86 -4.43 -20.00 0.68
CA ILE A 86 -5.75 -20.25 0.05
C ILE A 86 -5.64 -20.19 -1.47
N ILE A 87 -4.91 -19.22 -2.01
CA ILE A 87 -4.72 -19.06 -3.46
C ILE A 87 -4.01 -20.26 -4.07
N GLN A 88 -2.92 -20.71 -3.45
CA GLN A 88 -2.15 -21.87 -3.90
C GLN A 88 -2.94 -23.18 -3.81
N GLU A 89 -3.60 -23.44 -2.68
CA GLU A 89 -4.37 -24.68 -2.46
C GLU A 89 -5.61 -24.80 -3.36
N ASN A 90 -6.12 -23.67 -3.87
CA ASN A 90 -7.33 -23.62 -4.69
C ASN A 90 -7.08 -23.20 -6.14
N ASN A 91 -5.82 -23.13 -6.58
CA ASN A 91 -5.42 -22.75 -7.95
C ASN A 91 -6.06 -21.43 -8.43
N LEU A 92 -6.06 -20.41 -7.57
CA LEU A 92 -6.65 -19.10 -7.87
C LEU A 92 -5.63 -18.19 -8.59
N GLU A 93 -5.07 -18.66 -9.71
CA GLU A 93 -3.93 -18.04 -10.43
C GLU A 93 -4.08 -16.53 -10.66
N ARG A 94 -5.30 -16.06 -10.99
CA ARG A 94 -5.61 -14.63 -11.19
C ARG A 94 -5.32 -13.73 -9.98
N LEU A 95 -5.18 -14.32 -8.80
CA LEU A 95 -4.95 -13.63 -7.52
C LEU A 95 -3.48 -13.67 -7.09
N GLU A 96 -2.63 -14.45 -7.75
CA GLU A 96 -1.22 -14.64 -7.35
C GLU A 96 -0.43 -13.34 -7.38
N ALA A 97 -0.63 -12.53 -8.42
CA ALA A 97 0.01 -11.23 -8.52
C ALA A 97 -0.30 -10.34 -7.30
N THR A 98 -1.57 -10.26 -6.91
CA THR A 98 -1.98 -9.50 -5.73
C THR A 98 -1.44 -10.15 -4.45
N SER A 99 -1.37 -11.48 -4.37
CA SER A 99 -0.77 -12.17 -3.22
C SER A 99 0.70 -11.78 -3.02
N HIS A 100 1.51 -11.81 -4.07
CA HIS A 100 2.91 -11.36 -4.03
C HIS A 100 3.03 -9.87 -3.66
N ARG A 101 2.12 -9.01 -4.13
CA ARG A 101 2.04 -7.59 -3.72
C ARG A 101 1.87 -7.45 -2.20
N PHE A 102 1.04 -8.27 -1.58
CA PHE A 102 0.85 -8.27 -0.12
C PHE A 102 2.06 -8.81 0.65
N LEU A 103 2.67 -9.91 0.17
CA LEU A 103 3.88 -10.48 0.78
C LEU A 103 5.06 -9.51 0.70
N GLY A 104 5.22 -8.80 -0.42
CA GLY A 104 6.23 -7.74 -0.55
C GLY A 104 6.03 -6.64 0.48
N ARG A 105 4.79 -6.20 0.72
CA ARG A 105 4.48 -5.21 1.76
C ARG A 105 4.83 -5.71 3.15
N VAL A 106 4.48 -6.95 3.49
CA VAL A 106 4.88 -7.58 4.76
C VAL A 106 6.40 -7.54 4.93
N CYS A 107 7.16 -7.94 3.90
CA CYS A 107 8.62 -7.93 3.93
C CYS A 107 9.17 -6.51 4.16
N THR A 108 8.59 -5.49 3.50
CA THR A 108 8.96 -4.07 3.73
C THR A 108 8.74 -3.67 5.19
N TYR A 109 7.60 -4.01 5.82
CA TYR A 109 7.36 -3.65 7.23
C TYR A 109 8.27 -4.39 8.21
N LYS A 110 8.74 -5.59 7.85
CA LYS A 110 9.72 -6.36 8.61
C LYS A 110 11.17 -5.94 8.37
N GLY A 111 11.42 -5.03 7.42
CA GLY A 111 12.77 -4.61 7.03
C GLY A 111 13.53 -5.64 6.18
N ASP A 112 12.87 -6.68 5.67
CA ASP A 112 13.47 -7.66 4.76
C ASP A 112 13.35 -7.17 3.31
N HIS A 113 14.12 -6.14 2.99
CA HIS A 113 14.02 -5.41 1.71
C HIS A 113 14.49 -6.24 0.51
N ILE A 114 15.32 -7.27 0.73
CA ILE A 114 15.70 -8.21 -0.34
C ILE A 114 14.50 -9.07 -0.73
N LYS A 115 13.81 -9.69 0.23
CA LYS A 115 12.59 -10.44 -0.07
C LYS A 115 11.46 -9.55 -0.57
N ALA A 116 11.33 -8.34 -0.04
CA ALA A 116 10.34 -7.39 -0.55
C ALA A 116 10.54 -7.15 -2.05
N GLN A 117 11.79 -6.97 -2.51
CA GLN A 117 12.12 -6.80 -3.91
C GLN A 117 11.69 -8.02 -4.74
N GLU A 118 12.08 -9.23 -4.30
CA GLU A 118 11.72 -10.48 -5.00
C GLU A 118 10.19 -10.64 -5.15
N GLU A 119 9.44 -10.35 -4.10
CA GLU A 119 7.98 -10.46 -4.11
C GLU A 119 7.32 -9.40 -5.02
N TYR A 120 7.80 -8.16 -5.02
CA TYR A 120 7.31 -7.14 -5.94
C TYR A 120 7.66 -7.47 -7.40
N GLU A 121 8.86 -7.97 -7.68
CA GLU A 121 9.28 -8.38 -9.03
C GLU A 121 8.40 -9.53 -9.56
N LYS A 122 8.12 -10.56 -8.74
CA LYS A 122 7.17 -11.64 -9.12
C LYS A 122 5.77 -11.09 -9.41
N SER A 123 5.28 -10.18 -8.57
CA SER A 123 3.97 -9.55 -8.76
C SER A 123 3.91 -8.79 -10.09
N ILE A 124 4.94 -8.01 -10.40
CA ILE A 124 5.06 -7.26 -11.66
C ILE A 124 5.07 -8.20 -12.86
N GLU A 125 5.89 -9.27 -12.84
CA GLU A 125 5.98 -10.23 -13.93
C GLU A 125 4.62 -10.87 -14.26
N LEU A 126 3.81 -11.14 -13.23
CA LEU A 126 2.46 -11.68 -13.40
C LEU A 126 1.49 -10.63 -13.96
N ILE A 127 1.49 -9.40 -13.43
CA ILE A 127 0.64 -8.29 -13.92
C ILE A 127 0.95 -7.97 -15.38
N GLU A 128 2.21 -8.03 -15.82
CA GLU A 128 2.57 -7.75 -17.21
C GLU A 128 1.92 -8.70 -18.22
N LYS A 129 1.58 -9.93 -17.78
CA LYS A 129 0.90 -10.95 -18.58
C LYS A 129 -0.63 -10.81 -18.53
N MET A 130 -1.16 -9.95 -17.67
CA MET A 130 -2.60 -9.71 -17.51
C MET A 130 -3.10 -8.58 -18.43
N GLU A 131 -4.39 -8.61 -18.75
CA GLU A 131 -5.05 -7.53 -19.49
C GLU A 131 -5.16 -6.26 -18.64
N ASN A 132 -5.55 -6.40 -17.36
CA ASN A 132 -5.60 -5.27 -16.43
C ASN A 132 -4.23 -5.07 -15.77
N LYS A 133 -3.60 -3.94 -16.10
CA LYS A 133 -2.28 -3.53 -15.60
C LYS A 133 -2.33 -2.36 -14.61
N GLU A 134 -3.50 -2.01 -14.08
CA GLU A 134 -3.69 -0.89 -13.14
C GLU A 134 -2.74 -0.97 -11.93
N GLN A 135 -2.50 -2.17 -11.39
CA GLN A 135 -1.61 -2.38 -10.24
C GLN A 135 -0.12 -2.16 -10.53
N LEU A 136 0.30 -2.11 -11.80
CA LEU A 136 1.72 -1.97 -12.17
C LEU A 136 2.32 -0.68 -11.61
N LEU A 137 1.57 0.41 -11.62
CA LEU A 137 2.06 1.69 -11.11
C LEU A 137 2.21 1.69 -9.58
N GLU A 138 1.32 1.00 -8.85
CA GLU A 138 1.48 0.84 -7.39
C GLU A 138 2.74 0.03 -7.07
N LEU A 139 2.90 -1.11 -7.74
CA LEU A 139 4.02 -2.02 -7.57
C LEU A 139 5.36 -1.37 -7.88
N ASN A 140 5.44 -0.61 -8.98
CA ASN A 140 6.64 0.15 -9.31
C ASN A 140 6.98 1.19 -8.23
N GLY A 141 5.96 1.81 -7.61
CA GLY A 141 6.15 2.70 -6.47
C GLY A 141 6.74 1.99 -5.25
N PHE A 142 6.28 0.77 -4.93
CA PHE A 142 6.84 -0.03 -3.84
C PHE A 142 8.25 -0.51 -4.15
N LEU A 143 8.47 -1.02 -5.37
CA LEU A 143 9.77 -1.48 -5.85
C LEU A 143 10.79 -0.35 -5.81
N ALA A 144 10.43 0.86 -6.24
CA ALA A 144 11.31 2.03 -6.22
C ALA A 144 11.88 2.31 -4.83
N THR A 145 11.02 2.31 -3.81
CA THR A 145 11.45 2.51 -2.41
C THR A 145 12.35 1.38 -1.91
N THR A 146 12.05 0.14 -2.33
CA THR A 146 12.81 -1.04 -1.95
C THR A 146 14.20 -1.05 -2.59
N LEU A 147 14.30 -0.71 -3.88
CA LEU A 147 15.57 -0.56 -4.60
C LEU A 147 16.46 0.48 -3.92
N LEU A 148 15.88 1.60 -3.50
CA LEU A 148 16.61 2.66 -2.81
C LEU A 148 17.23 2.15 -1.51
N VAL A 149 16.44 1.50 -0.64
CA VAL A 149 16.95 0.98 0.64
C VAL A 149 17.95 -0.17 0.45
N ASN A 150 17.82 -0.95 -0.64
CA ASN A 150 18.81 -1.94 -1.05
C ASN A 150 20.10 -1.33 -1.66
N GLY A 151 20.27 -0.01 -1.59
CA GLY A 151 21.48 0.70 -2.05
C GLY A 151 21.50 1.00 -3.55
N LYS A 152 20.47 0.61 -4.32
CA LYS A 152 20.30 0.97 -5.74
C LYS A 152 19.63 2.33 -5.87
N ILE A 153 20.26 3.35 -5.28
CA ILE A 153 19.66 4.68 -5.05
C ILE A 153 19.14 5.30 -6.35
N ASN A 154 19.99 5.39 -7.39
CA ASN A 154 19.62 6.02 -8.66
C ASN A 154 18.49 5.26 -9.37
N GLU A 155 18.49 3.93 -9.32
CA GLU A 155 17.43 3.12 -9.91
C GLU A 155 16.09 3.35 -9.19
N GLY A 156 16.11 3.35 -7.85
CA GLY A 156 14.93 3.62 -7.03
C GLY A 156 14.35 5.02 -7.27
N VAL A 157 15.18 6.07 -7.23
CA VAL A 157 14.72 7.45 -7.47
C VAL A 157 14.16 7.63 -8.88
N ASN A 158 14.85 7.11 -9.90
CA ASN A 158 14.38 7.23 -11.28
C ASN A 158 13.07 6.49 -11.50
N LEU A 159 12.92 5.27 -10.95
CA LEU A 159 11.68 4.52 -11.03
C LEU A 159 10.54 5.26 -10.33
N ALA A 160 10.76 5.77 -9.12
CA ALA A 160 9.74 6.53 -8.38
C ALA A 160 9.24 7.74 -9.16
N LEU A 161 10.14 8.60 -9.66
CA LEU A 161 9.77 9.81 -10.38
C LEU A 161 9.07 9.51 -11.70
N LYS A 162 9.57 8.51 -12.44
CA LYS A 162 8.93 8.04 -13.67
C LYS A 162 7.52 7.54 -13.39
N THR A 163 7.34 6.67 -12.40
CA THR A 163 6.03 6.10 -12.06
C THR A 163 5.06 7.17 -11.54
N PHE A 164 5.54 8.14 -10.75
CA PHE A 164 4.73 9.27 -10.30
C PHE A 164 4.18 10.11 -11.47
N GLU A 165 4.96 10.28 -12.54
CA GLU A 165 4.55 10.95 -13.76
C GLU A 165 3.62 10.07 -14.62
N GLU A 166 3.87 8.77 -14.71
CA GLU A 166 3.04 7.81 -15.45
C GLU A 166 1.61 7.73 -14.89
N PHE A 167 1.41 7.91 -13.58
CA PHE A 167 0.07 8.07 -13.00
C PHE A 167 -0.75 9.18 -13.67
N GLN A 168 -0.10 10.22 -14.18
CA GLN A 168 -0.77 11.37 -14.83
C GLN A 168 -0.78 11.26 -16.36
N THR A 169 0.25 10.67 -16.96
CA THR A 169 0.47 10.73 -18.42
C THR A 169 0.13 9.44 -19.16
N SER A 170 0.29 8.27 -18.52
CA SER A 170 0.03 6.98 -19.15
C SER A 170 -1.48 6.69 -19.26
N ASP A 171 -1.85 5.82 -20.20
CA ASP A 171 -3.25 5.40 -20.37
C ASP A 171 -3.77 4.65 -19.14
N ILE A 172 -2.93 3.79 -18.54
CA ILE A 172 -3.26 3.08 -17.30
C ILE A 172 -3.52 4.07 -16.15
N GLY A 173 -2.66 5.08 -15.99
CA GLY A 173 -2.81 6.10 -14.97
C GLY A 173 -4.09 6.93 -15.15
N LYS A 174 -4.38 7.37 -16.38
CA LYS A 174 -5.59 8.12 -16.72
C LYS A 174 -6.87 7.29 -16.52
N GLN A 175 -6.85 6.03 -16.93
CA GLN A 175 -7.96 5.10 -16.74
C GLN A 175 -8.25 4.90 -15.25
N LEU A 176 -7.23 4.61 -14.45
CA LEU A 176 -7.38 4.46 -13.01
C LEU A 176 -7.93 5.75 -12.38
N LYS A 177 -7.39 6.92 -12.74
CA LYS A 177 -7.87 8.22 -12.25
C LYS A 177 -9.36 8.45 -12.54
N GLY A 178 -9.83 8.08 -13.73
CA GLY A 178 -11.22 8.25 -14.13
C GLY A 178 -12.17 7.24 -13.49
N LYS A 179 -11.68 6.02 -13.23
CA LYS A 179 -12.46 4.92 -12.64
C LYS A 179 -12.54 5.01 -11.12
N ASP A 180 -11.42 5.27 -10.46
CA ASP A 180 -11.29 5.33 -9.01
C ASP A 180 -10.24 6.38 -8.62
N TYR A 181 -10.71 7.62 -8.50
CA TYR A 181 -9.86 8.76 -8.13
C TYR A 181 -9.20 8.56 -6.76
N TYR A 182 -9.91 7.94 -5.81
CA TYR A 182 -9.39 7.70 -4.46
C TYR A 182 -8.15 6.81 -4.52
N VAL A 183 -8.26 5.65 -5.17
CA VAL A 183 -7.15 4.70 -5.34
C VAL A 183 -5.99 5.36 -6.10
N TRP A 184 -6.29 6.06 -7.19
CA TRP A 184 -5.28 6.81 -7.94
C TRP A 184 -4.51 7.79 -7.05
N ALA A 185 -5.22 8.60 -6.26
CA ALA A 185 -4.61 9.62 -5.41
C ALA A 185 -3.80 9.00 -4.26
N VAL A 186 -4.32 7.96 -3.60
CA VAL A 186 -3.60 7.23 -2.53
C VAL A 186 -2.30 6.63 -3.08
N TRP A 187 -2.35 5.93 -4.20
CA TRP A 187 -1.18 5.25 -4.74
C TRP A 187 -0.13 6.24 -5.23
N ARG A 188 -0.55 7.26 -5.99
CA ARG A 188 0.36 8.28 -6.52
C ARG A 188 1.03 9.08 -5.40
N SER A 189 0.27 9.60 -4.45
CA SER A 189 0.83 10.39 -3.33
C SER A 189 1.76 9.56 -2.45
N GLY A 190 1.43 8.29 -2.23
CA GLY A 190 2.24 7.38 -1.42
C GLY A 190 3.64 7.14 -1.98
N ILE A 191 3.90 7.34 -3.28
CA ILE A 191 5.26 7.22 -3.83
C ILE A 191 6.19 8.23 -3.15
N ILE A 192 5.80 9.51 -3.12
CA ILE A 192 6.68 10.61 -2.72
C ILE A 192 6.98 10.54 -1.22
N SER A 193 5.97 10.36 -0.37
CA SER A 193 6.18 10.27 1.08
C SER A 193 7.06 9.07 1.46
N ARG A 194 6.83 7.90 0.84
CA ARG A 194 7.66 6.72 1.09
C ARG A 194 9.08 6.87 0.60
N MET A 195 9.32 7.57 -0.51
CA MET A 195 10.67 7.87 -0.96
C MET A 195 11.43 8.75 0.03
N VAL A 196 10.78 9.74 0.63
CA VAL A 196 11.39 10.55 1.70
C VAL A 196 11.77 9.68 2.90
N PHE A 197 10.89 8.77 3.32
CA PHE A 197 11.19 7.80 4.38
C PHE A 197 12.37 6.88 4.02
N ALA A 198 12.36 6.33 2.81
CA ALA A 198 13.40 5.43 2.31
C ALA A 198 14.76 6.13 2.21
N MET A 199 14.80 7.39 1.75
CA MET A 199 16.05 8.17 1.70
C MET A 199 16.62 8.42 3.10
N LYS A 200 15.77 8.74 4.08
CA LYS A 200 16.20 8.86 5.48
C LYS A 200 16.76 7.54 6.02
N GLU A 201 16.06 6.43 5.77
CA GLU A 201 16.50 5.09 6.20
C GLU A 201 17.85 4.71 5.57
N ALA A 202 18.02 5.01 4.29
CA ALA A 202 19.26 4.72 3.56
C ALA A 202 20.40 5.72 3.83
N GLY A 203 20.16 6.77 4.62
CA GLY A 203 21.15 7.82 4.90
C GLY A 203 21.57 8.61 3.65
N VAL A 204 20.65 8.80 2.71
CA VAL A 204 20.88 9.53 1.45
C VAL A 204 20.52 10.99 1.62
N ASP A 205 21.39 11.88 1.15
CA ASP A 205 21.11 13.32 1.12
C ASP A 205 19.86 13.61 0.29
N ILE A 206 18.93 14.36 0.88
CA ILE A 206 17.66 14.68 0.24
C ILE A 206 17.72 16.08 -0.35
N GLU A 207 17.47 16.19 -1.66
CA GLU A 207 17.26 17.47 -2.36
C GLU A 207 15.96 18.13 -1.86
N LYS A 208 16.01 18.78 -0.71
CA LYS A 208 14.83 19.27 0.03
C LYS A 208 13.83 19.99 -0.86
N GLU A 209 14.26 21.00 -1.61
CA GLU A 209 13.38 21.84 -2.42
C GLU A 209 12.61 21.03 -3.47
N LYS A 210 13.27 20.05 -4.08
CA LYS A 210 12.66 19.17 -5.08
C LYS A 210 11.57 18.29 -4.47
N TRP A 211 11.84 17.70 -3.31
CA TRP A 211 10.89 16.81 -2.64
C TRP A 211 9.75 17.57 -1.98
N GLU A 212 9.98 18.80 -1.50
CA GLU A 212 8.93 19.71 -1.00
C GLU A 212 7.90 20.00 -2.10
N VAL A 213 8.35 20.37 -3.31
CA VAL A 213 7.46 20.63 -4.45
C VAL A 213 6.62 19.40 -4.84
N LEU A 214 7.20 18.20 -4.75
CA LEU A 214 6.48 16.95 -5.02
C LEU A 214 5.44 16.65 -3.92
N LEU A 215 5.74 16.95 -2.66
CA LEU A 215 4.78 16.81 -1.56
C LEU A 215 3.63 17.83 -1.69
N ASP A 216 3.91 19.09 -2.06
CA ASP A 216 2.89 20.10 -2.36
C ASP A 216 1.96 19.63 -3.49
N THR A 217 2.54 19.04 -4.53
CA THR A 217 1.78 18.44 -5.64
C THR A 217 0.89 17.29 -5.15
N CYS A 218 1.35 16.50 -4.19
CA CYS A 218 0.55 15.44 -3.59
C CYS A 218 -0.64 16.00 -2.82
N GLU A 219 -0.42 16.99 -1.97
CA GLU A 219 -1.50 17.62 -1.20
C GLU A 219 -2.54 18.30 -2.09
N SER A 220 -2.13 18.91 -3.21
CA SER A 220 -3.06 19.62 -4.08
C SER A 220 -4.15 18.71 -4.66
N PHE A 221 -3.81 17.47 -5.02
CA PHE A 221 -4.81 16.53 -5.56
C PHE A 221 -5.52 15.71 -4.46
N LEU A 222 -4.94 15.60 -3.25
CA LEU A 222 -5.63 15.01 -2.10
C LEU A 222 -6.70 15.97 -1.53
N ASN A 223 -6.49 17.28 -1.64
CA ASN A 223 -7.42 18.31 -1.16
C ASN A 223 -8.32 18.88 -2.26
N ASP A 224 -8.43 18.22 -3.42
CA ASP A 224 -9.25 18.69 -4.55
C ASP A 224 -10.75 18.59 -4.19
N PRO A 225 -11.44 19.73 -3.96
CA PRO A 225 -12.83 19.72 -3.50
C PRO A 225 -13.82 19.30 -4.61
N GLU A 226 -13.38 19.24 -5.87
CA GLU A 226 -14.23 18.88 -7.01
C GLU A 226 -14.31 17.36 -7.22
N LYS A 227 -13.62 16.56 -6.40
CA LYS A 227 -13.52 15.11 -6.55
C LYS A 227 -14.37 14.41 -5.50
N GLU A 228 -15.35 13.64 -5.97
CA GLU A 228 -16.08 12.70 -5.13
C GLU A 228 -15.16 11.50 -4.81
N ILE A 229 -15.01 11.20 -3.52
CA ILE A 229 -14.19 10.09 -3.02
C ILE A 229 -15.01 9.22 -2.07
N TRP A 230 -14.74 7.92 -2.08
CA TRP A 230 -15.45 6.95 -1.23
C TRP A 230 -14.78 6.75 0.14
N GLY A 231 -13.52 7.19 0.31
CA GLY A 231 -12.72 7.08 1.53
C GLY A 231 -12.29 8.44 2.10
N ASN A 232 -11.24 8.45 2.93
CA ASN A 232 -10.63 9.65 3.51
C ASN A 232 -9.11 9.60 3.36
N PHE A 233 -8.50 10.69 2.90
CA PHE A 233 -7.06 10.79 2.71
C PHE A 233 -6.23 11.06 3.98
N GLN A 234 -6.84 11.07 5.18
CA GLN A 234 -6.14 11.43 6.43
C GLN A 234 -4.84 10.65 6.64
N PHE A 235 -4.81 9.33 6.37
CA PHE A 235 -3.59 8.53 6.47
C PHE A 235 -2.47 9.07 5.56
N ARG A 236 -2.80 9.48 4.33
CA ARG A 236 -1.83 10.00 3.36
C ARG A 236 -1.36 11.40 3.74
N LEU A 237 -2.27 12.25 4.23
CA LEU A 237 -1.92 13.58 4.74
C LEU A 237 -1.00 13.50 5.97
N ASP A 238 -1.26 12.56 6.89
CA ASP A 238 -0.41 12.30 8.05
C ASP A 238 1.01 11.85 7.62
N GLU A 239 1.13 10.98 6.61
CA GLU A 239 2.44 10.60 6.06
C GLU A 239 3.17 11.75 5.36
N ILE A 240 2.47 12.58 4.58
CA ILE A 240 3.07 13.76 3.93
C ILE A 240 3.61 14.72 4.98
N LYS A 241 2.85 14.97 6.05
CA LYS A 241 3.28 15.81 7.17
C LYS A 241 4.61 15.30 7.77
N LYS A 242 4.70 13.99 8.06
CA LYS A 242 5.95 13.41 8.57
C LYS A 242 7.10 13.45 7.57
N ALA A 243 6.80 13.26 6.29
CA ALA A 243 7.83 13.38 5.25
C ALA A 243 8.43 14.79 5.29
N ARG A 244 7.62 15.84 5.47
CA ARG A 244 8.14 17.20 5.69
C ARG A 244 8.93 17.34 6.98
N GLU A 245 8.52 16.72 8.08
CA GLU A 245 9.30 16.75 9.33
C GLU A 245 10.72 16.18 9.11
N ILE A 246 10.85 15.14 8.28
CA ILE A 246 12.13 14.56 7.88
C ILE A 246 12.95 15.51 6.99
N LEU A 247 12.32 16.18 6.03
CA LEU A 247 13.01 17.17 5.19
C LEU A 247 13.52 18.38 5.99
N ASN A 248 12.99 18.60 7.19
CA ASN A 248 13.32 19.70 8.08
C ASN A 248 14.23 19.31 9.26
N SER A 249 14.54 18.03 9.45
CA SER A 249 15.42 17.51 10.51
C SER A 249 16.86 17.39 10.04
#